data_AF-A0A7Y2JCT9-F1
#
_entry.id   AF-A0A7Y2JCT9-F1
#
_cell.length_a   1.000
_cell.length_b   1.000
_cell.length_c   1.000
_cell.angle_alpha   90.00
_cell.angle_beta   90.00
_cell.angle_gamma   90.00
#
_symmetry.space_group_name_H-M   'P 1'
#
loop_
_entity.id
_entity.type
_entity.pdbx_description
1 polymer ?
#
loop_
_entity_poly.entity_id
_entity_poly.type
_entity_poly.pdbx_seq_one_letter_code
_entity_poly.pdbx_strand_id
1 'polypeptide(L)'
;PLSREVYIERTDFLEDPPDDWIRLRPGGEVRLRNAYFLRCEEVDRDPDSGEVTGLSCSYDPESLGAPSKGARKKTTAIQWVSAEHALPVDVRLYDRLFTVADPENAGDGKTFRDCLNPRSLEIVRSCLVEPSLAKASPGEPFQFLRNGYFVADEVDSRPGAPVFNRIVDLKDRYRAGAPAAKRK
;
A
#
# COMPACT_ATOMS: atom_id res chain seq x y z
N PRO A 1 -6.73 14.78 6.46
CA PRO A 1 -7.69 14.81 7.59
C PRO A 1 -7.56 13.54 8.42
N LEU A 2 -7.71 13.61 9.75
CA LEU A 2 -7.79 12.44 10.63
C LEU A 2 -9.22 12.31 11.17
N SER A 3 -9.76 11.11 11.17
CA SER A 3 -11.07 10.74 11.72
C SER A 3 -10.91 9.57 12.68
N ARG A 4 -11.99 9.22 13.40
CA ARG A 4 -12.06 8.03 14.26
C ARG A 4 -11.70 6.76 13.50
N GLU A 5 -12.21 6.63 12.27
CA GLU A 5 -11.98 5.48 11.41
C GLU A 5 -10.94 5.80 10.34
N VAL A 6 -9.97 4.91 10.15
CA VAL A 6 -8.92 5.02 9.14
C VAL A 6 -8.72 3.68 8.45
N TYR A 7 -8.32 3.72 7.20
CA TYR A 7 -7.84 2.55 6.48
C TYR A 7 -6.32 2.53 6.46
N ILE A 8 -5.77 1.34 6.66
CA ILE A 8 -4.35 1.02 6.46
C ILE A 8 -4.26 -0.10 5.43
N GLU A 9 -3.08 -0.31 4.85
CA GLU A 9 -2.85 -1.46 3.99
C GLU A 9 -3.00 -2.76 4.79
N ARG A 10 -3.65 -3.78 4.23
CA ARG A 10 -3.75 -5.10 4.87
C ARG A 10 -2.37 -5.68 5.20
N THR A 11 -1.37 -5.37 4.37
CA THR A 11 0.02 -5.80 4.59
C THR A 11 0.73 -5.06 5.74
N ASP A 12 0.11 -4.08 6.37
CA ASP A 12 0.67 -3.36 7.53
C ASP A 12 0.29 -3.98 8.88
N PHE A 13 -0.53 -5.02 8.87
CA PHE A 13 -0.92 -5.78 10.05
C PHE A 13 -0.62 -7.27 9.87
N LEU A 14 -0.12 -7.91 10.92
CA LEU A 14 0.12 -9.35 10.95
C LEU A 14 -0.08 -9.87 12.37
N GLU A 15 -0.88 -10.94 12.51
CA GLU A 15 -1.24 -11.49 13.83
C GLU A 15 -0.10 -12.27 14.47
N ASP A 16 0.59 -13.09 13.68
CA ASP A 16 1.77 -13.84 14.07
C ASP A 16 2.99 -13.38 13.27
N PRO A 17 3.56 -12.20 13.61
CA PRO A 17 4.64 -11.63 12.84
C PRO A 17 6.01 -12.24 13.19
N PRO A 18 6.98 -12.23 12.26
CA PRO A 18 8.37 -12.54 12.58
C PRO A 18 8.97 -11.51 13.55
N ASP A 19 10.07 -11.87 14.23
CA ASP A 19 10.73 -11.05 15.25
C ASP A 19 11.17 -9.66 14.74
N ASP A 20 11.50 -9.56 13.45
CA ASP A 20 11.94 -8.32 12.81
C ASP A 20 10.80 -7.47 12.23
N TRP A 21 9.55 -7.81 12.56
CA TRP A 21 8.38 -7.03 12.15
C TRP A 21 8.32 -5.68 12.84
N ILE A 22 8.17 -4.64 12.02
CA ILE A 22 8.18 -3.24 12.47
C ILE A 22 6.85 -2.51 12.22
N ARG A 23 5.81 -3.23 11.78
CA ARG A 23 4.47 -2.70 11.50
C ARG A 23 3.50 -3.13 12.62
N LEU A 24 2.19 -3.00 12.40
CA LEU A 24 1.19 -3.27 13.43
C LEU A 24 1.03 -4.78 13.67
N ARG A 25 0.72 -5.14 14.91
CA ARG A 25 0.44 -6.51 15.38
C ARG A 25 -0.46 -6.45 16.62
N PRO A 26 -1.12 -7.55 17.02
CA PRO A 26 -1.91 -7.60 18.25
C PRO A 26 -1.12 -7.12 19.47
N GLY A 27 -1.70 -6.20 20.26
CA GLY A 27 -1.07 -5.59 21.44
C GLY A 27 0.14 -4.68 21.14
N GLY A 28 0.53 -4.54 19.88
CA GLY A 28 1.66 -3.73 19.43
C GLY A 28 1.27 -2.30 19.07
N GLU A 29 2.27 -1.43 19.01
CA GLU A 29 2.12 -0.04 18.56
C GLU A 29 2.73 0.18 17.16
N VAL A 30 2.17 1.13 16.42
CA VAL A 30 2.72 1.63 15.17
C VAL A 30 2.47 3.13 15.03
N ARG A 31 3.31 3.85 14.30
CA ARG A 31 3.06 5.26 13.97
C ARG A 31 2.22 5.36 12.70
N LEU A 32 1.13 6.11 12.75
CA LEU A 32 0.51 6.60 11.53
C LEU A 32 1.37 7.71 10.94
N ARG A 33 1.68 7.63 9.64
CA ARG A 33 2.51 8.62 8.95
C ARG A 33 1.92 10.03 9.16
N ASN A 34 2.78 10.93 9.64
CA ASN A 34 2.43 12.33 9.96
C ASN A 34 1.28 12.50 10.98
N ALA A 35 1.01 11.49 11.81
CA ALA A 35 -0.03 11.53 12.83
C ALA A 35 0.46 10.86 14.13
N TYR A 36 -0.45 10.23 14.86
CA TYR A 36 -0.24 9.66 16.19
C TYR A 36 0.33 8.23 16.15
N PHE A 37 0.82 7.75 17.28
CA PHE A 37 0.98 6.32 17.53
C PHE A 37 -0.38 5.70 17.85
N LEU A 38 -0.66 4.56 17.22
CA LEU A 38 -1.77 3.67 17.54
C LEU A 38 -1.26 2.42 18.25
N ARG A 39 -2.11 1.82 19.09
CA ARG A 39 -1.94 0.50 19.65
C ARG A 39 -3.12 -0.38 19.26
N CYS A 40 -2.86 -1.58 18.74
CA CYS A 40 -3.91 -2.55 18.42
C CYS A 40 -4.37 -3.24 19.71
N GLU A 41 -5.63 -3.02 20.10
CA GLU A 41 -6.19 -3.63 21.30
C GLU A 41 -6.95 -4.92 20.96
N GLU A 42 -7.77 -4.89 19.91
CA GLU A 42 -8.60 -6.01 19.50
C GLU A 42 -8.58 -6.19 17.96
N VAL A 43 -8.79 -7.44 17.53
CA VAL A 43 -8.83 -7.85 16.12
C VAL A 43 -10.22 -8.38 15.83
N ASP A 44 -10.95 -7.68 14.98
CA ASP A 44 -12.29 -8.06 14.57
C ASP A 44 -12.19 -9.08 13.42
N ARG A 45 -13.00 -10.14 13.51
CA ARG A 45 -12.98 -11.26 12.56
C ARG A 45 -14.36 -11.54 12.02
N ASP A 46 -14.40 -11.91 10.75
CA ASP A 46 -15.57 -12.51 10.15
C ASP A 46 -15.87 -13.86 10.84
N PRO A 47 -17.08 -14.09 11.37
CA PRO A 47 -17.39 -15.32 12.11
C PRO A 47 -17.30 -16.61 11.28
N ASP A 48 -17.52 -16.53 9.97
CA ASP A 48 -17.61 -17.71 9.11
C ASP A 48 -16.26 -18.09 8.50
N SER A 49 -15.53 -17.10 7.96
CA SER A 49 -14.23 -17.30 7.32
C SER A 49 -13.04 -17.19 8.29
N GLY A 50 -13.23 -16.51 9.43
CA GLY A 50 -12.15 -16.19 10.36
C GLY A 50 -11.22 -15.06 9.88
N GLU A 51 -11.50 -14.44 8.73
CA GLU A 51 -10.70 -13.37 8.16
C GLU A 51 -10.74 -12.10 9.00
N VAL A 52 -9.61 -11.39 9.09
CA VAL A 52 -9.54 -10.08 9.77
C VAL A 52 -10.34 -9.05 8.98
N THR A 53 -11.32 -8.43 9.64
CA THR A 53 -12.24 -7.44 9.06
C THR A 53 -12.00 -6.03 9.60
N GLY A 54 -11.45 -5.91 10.80
CA GLY A 54 -11.21 -4.63 11.45
C GLY A 54 -10.20 -4.74 12.59
N LEU A 55 -9.71 -3.58 13.03
CA LEU A 55 -8.83 -3.45 14.18
C LEU A 55 -9.38 -2.34 15.07
N SER A 56 -9.63 -2.66 16.34
CA SER A 56 -9.95 -1.66 17.35
C SER A 56 -8.67 -1.23 18.05
N CYS A 57 -8.35 0.06 17.92
CA CYS A 57 -7.09 0.62 18.37
C CYS A 57 -7.31 1.78 19.36
N SER A 58 -6.40 1.91 20.32
CA SER A 58 -6.21 3.16 21.06
C SER A 58 -5.14 4.01 20.38
N TYR A 59 -5.07 5.30 20.71
CA TYR A 59 -4.02 6.20 20.23
C TYR A 59 -3.44 7.02 21.36
N ASP A 60 -2.19 7.46 21.20
CA ASP A 60 -1.50 8.34 22.15
C ASP A 60 -1.63 9.81 21.69
N PRO A 61 -2.42 10.66 22.38
CA PRO A 61 -2.62 12.06 21.98
C PRO A 61 -1.38 12.93 22.07
N GLU A 62 -0.40 12.58 22.92
CA GLU A 62 0.84 13.33 23.09
C GLU A 62 1.89 13.00 22.01
N SER A 63 1.59 12.02 21.15
CA SER A 63 2.57 11.49 20.21
C SER A 63 2.67 12.23 18.88
N LEU A 64 1.75 13.17 18.59
CA LEU A 64 1.77 13.96 17.36
C LEU A 64 3.02 14.83 17.29
N GLY A 65 3.83 14.64 16.24
CA GLY A 65 5.09 15.36 16.06
C GLY A 65 6.20 15.01 17.07
N ALA A 66 5.87 14.28 18.14
CA ALA A 66 6.84 13.86 19.15
C ALA A 66 7.84 12.85 18.57
N PRO A 67 9.10 12.84 19.02
CA PRO A 67 10.08 11.83 18.61
C PRO A 67 9.74 10.45 19.21
N SER A 68 10.02 9.38 18.47
CA SER A 68 9.89 8.01 18.98
C SER A 68 10.90 7.74 20.11
N LYS A 69 10.43 7.15 21.21
CA LYS A 69 11.24 6.77 22.39
C LYS A 69 11.09 5.28 22.70
N GLY A 70 12.09 4.66 23.32
CA GLY A 70 12.04 3.26 23.76
C GLY A 70 11.68 2.29 22.63
N ALA A 71 10.70 1.41 22.88
CA ALA A 71 10.23 0.40 21.93
C ALA A 71 9.72 1.00 20.60
N ARG A 72 9.12 2.21 20.63
CA ARG A 72 8.64 2.93 19.44
C ARG A 72 9.73 3.31 18.44
N LYS A 73 11.02 3.24 18.82
CA LYS A 73 12.13 3.41 17.87
C LYS A 73 12.31 2.21 16.94
N LYS A 74 11.76 1.04 17.29
CA LYS A 74 11.85 -0.18 16.50
C LYS A 74 10.71 -0.31 15.48
N THR A 75 9.68 0.53 15.58
CA THR A 75 8.51 0.53 14.68
C THR A 75 8.73 1.47 13.49
N THR A 76 8.04 1.23 12.38
CA THR A 76 7.96 2.16 11.25
C THR A 76 6.72 3.04 11.32
N ALA A 77 6.69 4.10 10.49
CA ALA A 77 5.47 4.81 10.18
C ALA A 77 4.76 4.14 8.99
N ILE A 78 3.48 3.81 9.16
CA ILE A 78 2.63 3.21 8.11
C ILE A 78 1.75 4.27 7.45
N GLN A 79 1.39 4.03 6.19
CA GLN A 79 0.51 4.92 5.44
C GLN A 79 -0.94 4.61 5.82
N TRP A 80 -1.80 5.63 5.74
CA TRP A 80 -3.20 5.50 6.09
C TRP A 80 -4.02 6.57 5.36
N VAL A 81 -5.33 6.38 5.32
CA VAL A 81 -6.31 7.40 4.87
C VAL A 81 -7.50 7.42 5.82
N SER A 82 -8.13 8.59 5.99
CA SER A 82 -9.36 8.74 6.78
C SER A 82 -10.53 8.10 6.04
N ALA A 83 -11.30 7.23 6.70
CA ALA A 83 -12.44 6.56 6.07
C ALA A 83 -13.51 7.54 5.59
N GLU A 84 -13.76 8.60 6.36
CA GLU A 84 -14.75 9.64 6.06
C GLU A 84 -14.35 10.55 4.88
N HIS A 85 -13.04 10.75 4.67
CA HIS A 85 -12.54 11.75 3.73
C HIS A 85 -11.81 11.16 2.52
N ALA A 86 -11.57 9.84 2.51
CA ALA A 86 -10.86 9.20 1.42
C ALA A 86 -11.68 9.25 0.13
N LEU A 87 -10.98 9.43 -0.99
CA LEU A 87 -11.56 9.40 -2.32
C LEU A 87 -11.37 8.00 -2.92
N PRO A 88 -12.43 7.31 -3.37
CA PRO A 88 -12.28 6.10 -4.16
C PRO A 88 -11.78 6.43 -5.56
N VAL A 89 -10.72 5.74 -6.00
CA VAL A 89 -10.10 5.89 -7.31
C VAL A 89 -9.74 4.53 -7.90
N ASP A 90 -9.67 4.46 -9.22
CA ASP A 90 -9.13 3.29 -9.90
C ASP A 90 -7.61 3.44 -10.06
N VAL A 91 -6.89 2.36 -9.74
CA VAL A 91 -5.44 2.31 -9.84
C VAL A 91 -5.03 1.19 -10.78
N ARG A 92 -4.20 1.51 -11.77
CA ARG A 92 -3.61 0.60 -12.75
C ARG A 92 -2.20 0.25 -12.32
N LEU A 93 -2.02 -0.97 -11.86
CA LEU A 93 -0.72 -1.52 -11.49
C LEU A 93 -0.11 -2.18 -12.71
N TYR A 94 0.76 -1.43 -13.40
CA TYR A 94 1.57 -1.99 -14.48
C TYR A 94 2.72 -2.83 -13.92
N ASP A 95 3.07 -3.87 -14.67
CA ASP A 95 4.25 -4.72 -14.50
C ASP A 95 4.87 -4.97 -15.88
N ARG A 96 5.97 -5.72 -15.93
CA ARG A 96 6.64 -6.13 -17.17
C ARG A 96 5.64 -6.78 -18.12
N LEU A 97 5.66 -6.34 -19.39
CA LEU A 97 4.78 -6.87 -20.44
C LEU A 97 5.06 -8.35 -20.74
N PHE A 98 6.30 -8.79 -20.57
CA PHE A 98 6.74 -10.16 -20.87
C PHE A 98 7.30 -10.86 -19.64
N THR A 99 7.15 -12.17 -19.59
CA THR A 99 7.64 -13.05 -18.50
C THR A 99 9.10 -13.47 -18.66
N VAL A 100 9.68 -13.24 -19.85
CA VAL A 100 11.07 -13.58 -20.19
C VAL A 100 11.86 -12.34 -20.58
N ALA A 101 13.19 -12.40 -20.49
CA ALA A 101 14.07 -11.28 -20.81
C ALA A 101 14.15 -11.01 -22.33
N ASP A 102 14.06 -12.05 -23.15
CA ASP A 102 14.13 -11.98 -24.61
C ASP A 102 12.91 -12.72 -25.23
N PRO A 103 11.78 -12.02 -25.42
CA PRO A 103 10.56 -12.61 -25.96
C PRO A 103 10.63 -12.86 -27.47
N GLU A 104 11.58 -12.26 -28.20
CA GLU A 104 11.77 -12.52 -29.64
C GLU A 104 12.42 -13.88 -29.88
N ASN A 105 13.22 -14.36 -28.92
CA ASN A 105 13.89 -15.65 -28.96
C ASN A 105 13.27 -16.68 -27.97
N ALA A 106 11.94 -16.79 -27.96
CA ALA A 106 11.18 -17.63 -27.03
C ALA A 106 11.39 -19.16 -27.18
N GLY A 107 12.15 -19.60 -28.18
CA GLY A 107 12.43 -21.00 -28.51
C GLY A 107 11.52 -21.56 -29.61
N ASP A 108 11.86 -22.76 -30.08
CA ASP A 108 11.20 -23.38 -31.24
C ASP A 108 9.69 -23.56 -31.02
N GLY A 109 8.90 -23.10 -32.00
CA GLY A 109 7.45 -23.21 -31.99
C GLY A 109 6.72 -22.21 -31.09
N LYS A 110 7.43 -21.28 -30.42
CA LYS A 110 6.84 -20.20 -29.62
C LYS A 110 7.00 -18.85 -30.31
N THR A 111 6.09 -17.94 -30.01
CA THR A 111 6.09 -16.55 -30.44
C THR A 111 6.20 -15.62 -29.22
N PHE A 112 6.53 -14.35 -29.44
CA PHE A 112 6.56 -13.35 -28.37
C PHE A 112 5.22 -13.23 -27.61
N ARG A 113 4.09 -13.55 -28.27
CA ARG A 113 2.76 -13.51 -27.64
C ARG A 113 2.61 -14.55 -26.55
N ASP A 114 3.27 -15.70 -26.69
CA ASP A 114 3.28 -16.77 -25.69
C ASP A 114 4.07 -16.36 -24.43
N CYS A 115 4.85 -15.29 -24.53
CA CYS A 115 5.62 -14.72 -23.43
C CYS A 115 4.90 -13.56 -22.72
N LEU A 116 3.69 -13.17 -23.15
CA LEU A 116 2.96 -12.08 -22.50
C LEU A 116 2.68 -12.40 -21.03
N ASN A 117 2.94 -11.42 -20.17
CA ASN A 117 2.62 -11.51 -18.76
C ASN A 117 1.13 -11.23 -18.56
N PRO A 118 0.32 -12.22 -18.14
CA PRO A 118 -1.10 -12.00 -17.89
C PRO A 118 -1.36 -11.04 -16.71
N ARG A 119 -0.32 -10.75 -15.90
CA ARG A 119 -0.35 -9.78 -14.81
C ARG A 119 0.38 -8.47 -15.16
N SER A 120 0.63 -8.19 -16.44
CA SER A 120 1.25 -6.94 -16.91
C SER A 120 0.42 -5.70 -16.59
N LEU A 121 -0.89 -5.87 -16.37
CA LEU A 121 -1.79 -4.85 -15.87
C LEU A 121 -2.79 -5.49 -14.91
N GLU A 122 -2.85 -4.96 -13.70
CA GLU A 122 -3.92 -5.21 -12.74
C GLU A 122 -4.66 -3.89 -12.48
N ILE A 123 -6.00 -3.91 -12.59
CA ILE A 123 -6.84 -2.75 -12.25
C ILE A 123 -7.43 -2.99 -10.88
N VAL A 124 -6.95 -2.24 -9.89
CA VAL A 124 -7.51 -2.23 -8.54
C VAL A 124 -8.56 -1.12 -8.49
N ARG A 125 -9.82 -1.52 -8.32
CA ARG A 125 -10.94 -0.58 -8.30
C ARG A 125 -11.21 -0.08 -6.90
N SER A 126 -11.71 1.16 -6.81
CA SER A 126 -12.12 1.76 -5.54
C SER A 126 -11.01 1.75 -4.46
N CYS A 127 -9.75 1.92 -4.89
CA CYS A 127 -8.66 2.21 -3.97
C CYS A 127 -8.94 3.52 -3.25
N LEU A 128 -8.57 3.61 -1.99
CA LEU A 128 -8.79 4.81 -1.19
C LEU A 128 -7.54 5.68 -1.18
N VAL A 129 -7.67 6.93 -1.59
CA VAL A 129 -6.59 7.92 -1.57
C VAL A 129 -6.97 9.16 -0.75
N GLU A 130 -5.99 9.97 -0.37
CA GLU A 130 -6.26 11.20 0.36
C GLU A 130 -7.01 12.23 -0.49
N PRO A 131 -7.89 13.06 0.12
CA PRO A 131 -8.78 13.96 -0.62
C PRO A 131 -8.06 15.05 -1.43
N SER A 132 -6.78 15.34 -1.13
CA SER A 132 -5.97 16.28 -1.89
C SER A 132 -5.86 15.88 -3.37
N LEU A 133 -5.87 14.57 -3.64
CA LEU A 133 -5.71 13.99 -4.98
C LEU A 133 -6.94 14.17 -5.87
N ALA A 134 -8.09 14.61 -5.33
CA ALA A 134 -9.26 14.98 -6.14
C ALA A 134 -8.95 16.10 -7.16
N LYS A 135 -7.91 16.89 -6.89
CA LYS A 135 -7.45 18.02 -7.71
C LYS A 135 -6.23 17.67 -8.59
N ALA A 136 -5.83 16.41 -8.64
CA ALA A 136 -4.73 15.96 -9.47
C ALA A 136 -5.00 16.32 -10.94
N SER A 137 -4.03 16.97 -11.57
CA SER A 137 -4.10 17.28 -13.00
C SER A 137 -3.69 16.04 -13.81
N PRO A 138 -4.32 15.76 -14.97
CA PRO A 138 -3.84 14.71 -15.87
C PRO A 138 -2.34 14.90 -16.18
N GLY A 139 -1.56 13.82 -16.08
CA GLY A 139 -0.10 13.83 -16.24
C GLY A 139 0.68 14.22 -14.98
N GLU A 140 0.03 14.60 -13.88
CA GLU A 140 0.71 15.00 -12.64
C GLU A 140 1.29 13.76 -11.91
N PRO A 141 2.60 13.76 -11.58
CA PRO A 141 3.25 12.65 -10.90
C PRO A 141 3.14 12.77 -9.38
N PHE A 142 2.96 11.64 -8.71
CA PHE A 142 2.86 11.51 -7.26
C PHE A 142 3.70 10.35 -6.76
N GLN A 143 4.19 10.46 -5.53
CA GLN A 143 4.67 9.30 -4.80
C GLN A 143 3.59 8.86 -3.82
N PHE A 144 2.96 7.71 -4.08
CA PHE A 144 2.10 7.09 -3.07
C PHE A 144 3.03 6.39 -2.08
N LEU A 145 3.08 6.94 -0.86
CA LEU A 145 4.07 6.56 0.14
C LEU A 145 4.05 5.05 0.36
N ARG A 146 5.25 4.45 0.30
CA ARG A 146 5.53 3.01 0.42
C ARG A 146 4.99 2.11 -0.71
N ASN A 147 4.12 2.62 -1.58
CA ASN A 147 3.54 1.85 -2.68
C ASN A 147 4.31 2.01 -3.99
N GLY A 148 4.68 3.23 -4.38
CA GLY A 148 5.23 3.47 -5.71
C GLY A 148 5.21 4.93 -6.13
N TYR A 149 5.70 5.17 -7.34
CA TYR A 149 5.43 6.40 -8.07
C TYR A 149 4.27 6.17 -9.02
N PHE A 150 3.36 7.12 -9.07
CA PHE A 150 2.12 7.09 -9.82
C PHE A 150 1.99 8.37 -10.63
N VAL A 151 1.20 8.31 -11.70
CA VAL A 151 0.79 9.49 -12.48
C VAL A 151 -0.72 9.46 -12.62
N ALA A 152 -1.36 10.62 -12.53
CA ALA A 152 -2.75 10.75 -12.95
C ALA A 152 -2.82 10.50 -14.47
N ASP A 153 -3.56 9.49 -14.89
CA ASP A 153 -3.67 9.07 -16.29
C ASP A 153 -4.11 10.26 -17.17
N GLU A 154 -3.36 10.52 -18.24
CA GLU A 154 -3.59 11.70 -19.10
C GLU A 154 -4.90 11.65 -19.89
N VAL A 155 -5.44 10.44 -20.13
CA VAL A 155 -6.60 10.21 -21.00
C VAL A 155 -7.86 10.01 -20.17
N ASP A 156 -7.77 9.22 -19.11
CA ASP A 156 -8.92 8.75 -18.34
C ASP A 156 -9.17 9.53 -17.06
N SER A 157 -8.20 10.30 -16.56
CA SER A 157 -8.42 11.15 -15.38
C SER A 157 -9.35 12.32 -15.70
N ARG A 158 -10.29 12.57 -14.79
CA ARG A 158 -11.25 13.68 -14.88
C ARG A 158 -11.25 14.46 -13.57
N PRO A 159 -11.62 15.76 -13.59
CA PRO A 159 -11.77 16.53 -12.35
C PRO A 159 -12.66 15.80 -11.34
N GLY A 160 -12.15 15.54 -10.13
CA GLY A 160 -12.84 14.81 -9.06
C GLY A 160 -12.89 13.28 -9.23
N ALA A 161 -12.42 12.74 -10.33
CA ALA A 161 -12.34 11.29 -10.59
C ALA A 161 -11.01 10.94 -11.30
N PRO A 162 -9.87 11.09 -10.61
CA PRO A 162 -8.57 10.72 -11.17
C PRO A 162 -8.43 9.20 -11.27
N VAL A 163 -7.72 8.75 -12.31
CA VAL A 163 -7.28 7.36 -12.47
C VAL A 163 -5.77 7.36 -12.38
N PHE A 164 -5.17 6.47 -11.58
CA PHE A 164 -3.72 6.50 -11.38
C PHE A 164 -3.03 5.31 -12.03
N ASN A 165 -1.97 5.58 -12.79
CA ASN A 165 -1.08 4.57 -13.34
C ASN A 165 0.16 4.46 -12.46
N ARG A 166 0.53 3.25 -12.02
CA ARG A 166 1.81 3.03 -11.37
C ARG A 166 2.92 3.10 -12.41
N ILE A 167 3.81 4.08 -12.26
CA ILE A 167 5.01 4.25 -13.08
C ILE A 167 6.04 3.17 -12.71
N VAL A 168 6.33 3.06 -11.41
CA VAL A 168 7.29 2.08 -10.87
C VAL A 168 6.97 1.83 -9.39
N ASP A 169 7.19 0.61 -8.94
CA ASP A 169 7.03 0.26 -7.53
C ASP A 169 8.25 0.64 -6.69
N LEU A 170 8.06 0.68 -5.37
CA LEU A 170 9.18 0.80 -4.42
C LEU A 170 9.63 -0.60 -3.99
N LYS A 171 10.91 -0.72 -3.62
CA LYS A 171 11.43 -1.94 -2.99
C LYS A 171 10.80 -2.10 -1.61
N ASP A 172 9.97 -3.12 -1.42
CA ASP A 172 9.48 -3.54 -0.11
C ASP A 172 10.03 -4.92 0.26
N ARG A 173 10.65 -5.02 1.43
CA ARG A 173 11.29 -6.25 1.93
C ARG A 173 10.31 -7.28 2.50
N TYR A 174 9.07 -6.87 2.78
CA TYR A 174 8.04 -7.74 3.37
C TYR A 174 6.97 -8.20 2.37
N ARG A 175 7.02 -7.71 1.11
CA ARG A 175 6.08 -8.13 0.07
C ARG A 175 6.40 -9.57 -0.36
N ALA A 176 5.36 -10.39 -0.55
CA ALA A 176 5.54 -11.75 -1.06
C ALA A 176 6.33 -11.75 -2.38
N GLY A 177 7.42 -12.53 -2.44
CA GLY A 177 8.33 -12.58 -3.60
C GLY A 177 9.43 -11.52 -3.62
N ALA A 178 9.57 -10.68 -2.58
CA ALA A 178 10.69 -9.76 -2.47
C ALA A 178 12.03 -10.51 -2.37
N PRO A 179 13.06 -10.13 -3.15
CA PRO A 179 14.39 -10.71 -2.99
C PRO A 179 14.90 -10.41 -1.58
N ALA A 180 15.45 -11.44 -0.91
CA ALA A 180 15.99 -11.30 0.43
C ALA A 180 16.93 -10.09 0.51
N ALA A 181 16.65 -9.18 1.45
CA ALA A 181 17.48 -8.01 1.65
C ALA A 181 18.90 -8.47 1.98
N LYS A 182 19.85 -8.24 1.07
CA LYS A 182 21.28 -8.40 1.38
C LYS A 182 21.60 -7.38 2.47
N ARG A 183 21.76 -7.86 3.71
CA ARG A 183 22.40 -7.07 4.77
C ARG A 183 23.81 -6.71 4.27
N LYS A 184 24.09 -5.41 4.16
CA LYS A 184 25.46 -4.91 4.09
C LYS A 184 26.05 -4.90 5.50
#